data_AF-A0A1X7CGR2-F1
#
_entry.id   AF-A0A1X7CGR2-F1
#
_cell.length_a   1.000
_cell.length_b   1.000
_cell.length_c   1.000
_cell.angle_alpha   90.00
_cell.angle_beta   90.00
_cell.angle_gamma   90.00
#
_symmetry.space_group_name_H-M   'P 1'
#
loop_
_entity.id
_entity.type
_entity.pdbx_description
1 polymer ?
#
loop_
_entity_poly.entity_id
_entity_poly.type
_entity_poly.pdbx_seq_one_letter_code
_entity_poly.pdbx_strand_id
1 'polypeptide(L)'
;MSININDMTIAEKKRLAAELAPFILNELGNSSEIILPGTEKSVKLSVRLIDSGKISNQTRSALDAAEAAYEAATNVETRKSALKNIFGIFRIILMGRNN
;
A
#
# COMPACT_ATOMS: atom_id res chain seq x y z
N MET A 1 -1.06 33.84 5.64
CA MET A 1 0.37 33.59 5.96
C MET A 1 0.86 32.49 5.03
N SER A 2 1.84 32.78 4.17
CA SER A 2 2.50 31.77 3.36
C SER A 2 3.41 30.95 4.29
N ILE A 3 3.15 29.66 4.43
CA ILE A 3 4.03 28.76 5.18
C ILE A 3 5.21 28.40 4.26
N ASN A 4 6.40 28.93 4.55
CA ASN A 4 7.61 28.61 3.81
C ASN A 4 8.18 27.28 4.29
N ILE A 5 8.13 26.25 3.44
CA ILE A 5 8.63 24.90 3.72
C ILE A 5 10.13 24.90 4.07
N ASN A 6 10.88 25.87 3.55
CA ASN A 6 12.32 25.94 3.80
C ASN A 6 12.67 26.29 5.25
N ASP A 7 11.75 26.94 5.96
CA ASP A 7 11.96 27.39 7.35
C ASP A 7 11.47 26.35 8.38
N MET A 8 10.91 25.22 7.92
CA MET A 8 10.41 24.15 8.78
C MET A 8 11.51 23.17 9.19
N THR A 9 11.46 22.71 10.44
CA THR A 9 12.26 21.59 10.94
C THR A 9 11.87 20.27 10.25
N ILE A 10 12.74 19.26 10.33
CA ILE A 10 12.48 17.93 9.77
C ILE A 10 11.23 17.29 10.40
N ALA A 11 10.99 17.52 11.70
CA ALA A 11 9.82 16.99 12.39
C ALA A 11 8.52 17.61 11.88
N GLU A 12 8.50 18.92 11.66
CA GLU A 12 7.34 19.64 11.13
C GLU A 12 7.06 19.25 9.68
N LYS A 13 8.11 19.05 8.86
CA LYS A 13 7.96 18.53 7.49
C LYS A 13 7.33 17.14 7.46
N LYS A 14 7.74 16.25 8.37
CA LYS A 14 7.15 14.91 8.50
C LYS A 14 5.68 14.98 8.92
N ARG A 15 5.34 15.86 9.86
CA ARG A 15 3.96 16.05 10.31
C ARG A 15 3.07 16.59 9.18
N LEU A 16 3.54 17.61 8.48
CA LEU A 16 2.84 18.19 7.33
C LEU A 16 2.67 17.16 6.21
N ALA A 17 3.70 16.36 5.91
CA ALA A 17 3.61 15.29 4.93
C ALA A 17 2.57 14.23 5.32
N ALA A 18 2.47 13.89 6.62
CA ALA A 18 1.44 12.96 7.11
C ALA A 18 0.03 13.55 7.02
N GLU A 19 -0.14 14.85 7.30
CA GLU A 19 -1.42 15.56 7.16
C GLU A 19 -1.85 15.67 5.68
N LEU A 20 -0.90 15.84 4.77
CA LEU A 20 -1.16 15.95 3.32
C LEU A 20 -1.30 14.59 2.63
N ALA A 21 -0.81 13.50 3.22
CA ALA A 21 -0.83 12.17 2.60
C ALA A 21 -2.24 11.72 2.16
N PRO A 22 -3.33 11.88 2.95
CA PRO A 22 -4.67 11.51 2.50
C PRO A 22 -5.15 12.31 1.29
N PHE A 23 -4.83 13.60 1.23
CA PHE A 23 -5.20 14.47 0.10
C PHE A 23 -4.41 14.09 -1.16
N ILE A 24 -3.10 13.86 -1.02
CA ILE A 24 -2.23 13.40 -2.11
C ILE A 24 -2.73 12.04 -2.64
N LEU A 25 -3.09 11.11 -1.77
CA LEU A 25 -3.61 9.79 -2.16
C LEU A 25 -4.97 9.89 -2.86
N ASN A 26 -5.84 10.81 -2.45
CA ASN A 26 -7.13 11.04 -3.09
C ASN A 26 -6.98 11.63 -4.50
N GLU A 27 -6.07 12.59 -4.68
CA GLU A 27 -5.73 13.15 -6.00
C GLU A 27 -5.07 12.10 -6.90
N LEU A 28 -4.16 11.27 -6.37
CA LEU A 28 -3.49 10.20 -7.12
C LEU A 28 -4.42 9.04 -7.48
N GLY A 29 -5.46 8.79 -6.70
CA GLY A 29 -6.50 7.83 -7.04
C GLY A 29 -7.30 8.23 -8.29
N ASN A 30 -7.34 9.53 -8.60
CA ASN A 30 -8.11 10.12 -9.70
C ASN A 30 -7.21 10.56 -10.89
N SER A 31 -5.92 10.83 -10.65
CA SER A 31 -4.95 11.21 -11.69
C SER A 31 -3.68 10.37 -11.57
N SER A 32 -3.36 9.62 -12.63
CA SER A 32 -2.15 8.78 -12.70
C SER A 32 -0.89 9.55 -13.11
N GLU A 33 -0.93 10.88 -13.18
CA GLU A 33 0.18 11.72 -13.65
C GLU A 33 0.54 12.81 -12.62
N ILE A 34 1.82 12.88 -12.25
CA ILE A 34 2.37 14.00 -11.49
C ILE A 34 3.32 14.79 -12.40
N ILE A 35 3.22 16.12 -12.36
CA ILE A 35 4.18 17.02 -12.99
C ILE A 35 5.36 17.21 -12.03
N LEU A 36 6.56 16.82 -12.46
CA LEU A 36 7.77 16.99 -11.66
C LEU A 36 8.16 18.49 -11.62
N PRO A 37 8.17 19.13 -10.43
CA PRO A 37 8.43 20.55 -10.30
C PRO A 37 9.82 20.90 -10.85
N GLY A 38 9.88 21.92 -11.71
CA GLY A 38 11.11 22.39 -12.34
C GLY A 38 11.59 21.60 -13.56
N THR A 39 10.83 20.61 -14.06
CA THR A 39 11.30 19.79 -15.19
C THR A 39 10.35 19.69 -16.40
N GLU A 40 9.22 20.41 -16.43
CA GLU A 40 8.19 20.37 -17.50
C GLU A 40 7.74 18.96 -17.94
N LYS A 41 8.08 17.93 -17.15
CA LYS A 41 7.83 16.53 -17.46
C LYS A 41 6.71 16.01 -16.57
N SER A 42 5.68 15.44 -17.18
CA SER A 42 4.72 14.58 -16.48
C SER A 42 5.29 13.17 -16.38
N VAL A 43 5.25 12.60 -15.18
CA VAL A 43 5.59 11.20 -14.93
C VAL A 43 4.32 10.48 -14.55
N LYS A 44 4.02 9.41 -15.29
CA LYS A 44 2.92 8.52 -14.96
C LYS A 44 3.31 7.70 -13.74
N LEU A 45 2.75 8.03 -12.59
CA LEU A 45 2.99 7.30 -11.36
C LEU A 45 1.95 6.19 -11.24
N SER A 46 2.43 4.95 -11.36
CA SER A 46 1.63 3.77 -11.01
C SER A 46 1.58 3.64 -9.48
N VAL A 47 0.77 4.48 -8.84
CA VAL A 47 0.54 4.38 -7.39
C VAL A 47 -0.53 3.32 -7.17
N ARG A 48 -0.10 2.15 -6.69
CA ARG A 48 -1.03 1.10 -6.27
C ARG A 48 -1.59 1.48 -4.90
N LEU A 49 -2.84 1.94 -4.86
CA LEU A 49 -3.58 2.15 -3.61
C LEU A 49 -3.92 0.81 -2.96
N ILE A 50 -2.96 0.26 -2.20
CA ILE A 50 -3.11 -1.01 -1.46
C ILE A 50 -4.18 -0.87 -0.35
N ASP A 51 -4.41 0.35 0.14
CA ASP A 51 -5.33 0.65 1.24
C ASP A 51 -6.67 1.27 0.80
N SER A 52 -7.05 1.12 -0.46
CA SER A 52 -8.37 1.58 -0.94
C SER A 52 -9.54 0.68 -0.49
N GLY A 53 -9.26 -0.34 0.32
CA GLY A 53 -10.22 -1.43 0.61
C GLY A 53 -10.55 -2.31 -0.60
N LYS A 54 -9.97 -2.02 -1.78
CA LYS A 54 -10.18 -2.74 -3.05
C LYS A 54 -9.22 -3.92 -3.21
N ILE A 55 -9.00 -4.69 -2.15
CA ILE A 55 -8.43 -6.03 -2.31
C ILE A 55 -9.45 -6.83 -3.12
N SER A 56 -9.02 -7.43 -4.23
CA SER A 56 -9.95 -8.21 -5.07
C SER A 56 -10.66 -9.27 -4.22
N ASN A 57 -11.95 -9.52 -4.48
CA ASN A 57 -12.71 -10.54 -3.76
C ASN A 57 -11.98 -11.90 -3.76
N GLN A 58 -11.30 -12.22 -4.87
CA GLN A 58 -10.47 -13.42 -4.99
C GLN A 58 -9.32 -13.44 -3.96
N THR A 59 -8.62 -12.33 -3.76
CA THR A 59 -7.51 -12.24 -2.79
C THR A 59 -8.03 -12.30 -1.35
N ARG A 60 -9.20 -11.70 -1.07
CA ARG A 60 -9.84 -11.79 0.24
C ARG A 60 -10.27 -13.23 0.55
N SER A 61 -10.97 -13.90 -0.37
CA SER A 61 -11.33 -15.32 -0.21
C SER A 61 -10.12 -16.24 -0.07
N ALA A 62 -9.02 -15.95 -0.76
CA ALA A 62 -7.77 -16.72 -0.61
C ALA A 62 -7.15 -16.53 0.78
N LEU A 63 -7.24 -15.32 1.35
CA LEU A 63 -6.77 -15.05 2.71
C LEU A 63 -7.63 -15.78 3.75
N ASP A 64 -8.96 -15.69 3.64
CA ASP A 64 -9.91 -16.35 4.54
C ASP A 64 -9.70 -17.87 4.53
N ALA A 65 -9.48 -18.46 3.35
CA ALA A 65 -9.20 -19.89 3.22
C ALA A 65 -7.84 -20.30 3.84
N ALA A 66 -6.82 -19.45 3.71
CA ALA A 66 -5.50 -19.70 4.30
C ALA A 66 -5.52 -19.57 5.82
N GLU A 67 -6.32 -18.64 6.36
CA GLU A 67 -6.54 -18.46 7.79
C GLU A 67 -7.30 -19.66 8.38
N ALA A 68 -8.38 -20.10 7.73
CA ALA A 68 -9.10 -21.31 8.13
C ALA A 68 -8.19 -22.56 8.12
N ALA A 69 -7.30 -22.69 7.12
CA ALA A 69 -6.34 -23.78 7.06
C ALA A 69 -5.27 -23.70 8.17
N TYR A 70 -4.91 -22.50 8.62
CA TYR A 70 -3.98 -22.29 9.73
C TYR A 70 -4.62 -22.69 11.06
N GLU A 71 -5.87 -22.30 11.29
CA GLU A 71 -6.64 -22.64 12.50
C GLU A 71 -6.94 -24.15 12.58
N ALA A 72 -7.27 -24.78 11.45
CA ALA A 72 -7.53 -26.21 11.38
C ALA A 72 -6.26 -27.09 11.43
N ALA A 73 -5.05 -26.50 11.40
CA ALA A 73 -3.80 -27.23 11.39
C ALA A 73 -3.53 -27.92 12.74
N THR A 74 -3.49 -29.25 12.72
CA THR A 74 -3.27 -30.10 13.91
C THR A 74 -1.81 -30.40 14.20
N ASN A 75 -0.88 -30.03 13.30
CA ASN A 75 0.55 -30.25 13.49
C ASN A 75 1.39 -29.05 13.02
N VAL A 76 2.65 -29.02 13.46
CA VAL A 76 3.55 -27.89 13.22
C VAL A 76 3.86 -27.71 11.73
N GLU A 77 4.01 -28.79 10.98
CA GLU A 77 4.34 -28.73 9.55
C GLU A 77 3.17 -28.17 8.72
N THR A 78 1.93 -28.58 9.02
CA THR A 78 0.74 -28.04 8.36
C THR A 78 0.52 -26.58 8.72
N ARG A 79 0.76 -26.21 9.98
CA ARG A 79 0.69 -24.81 10.44
C ARG A 79 1.74 -23.92 9.77
N LYS A 80 2.96 -24.43 9.59
CA LYS A 80 4.05 -23.73 8.87
C LYS A 80 3.74 -23.55 7.39
N SER A 81 3.11 -24.54 6.76
CA SER A 81 2.66 -24.47 5.37
C SER A 81 1.55 -23.42 5.18
N ALA A 82 0.53 -23.45 6.04
CA ALA A 82 -0.55 -22.45 6.02
C ALA A 82 -0.01 -21.03 6.25
N LEU A 83 0.92 -20.85 7.19
CA LEU A 83 1.57 -19.57 7.44
C LEU A 83 2.34 -19.05 6.22
N LYS A 84 3.08 -19.93 5.51
CA LYS A 84 3.75 -19.56 4.25
C LYS A 84 2.77 -19.09 3.18
N ASN A 85 1.60 -19.72 3.09
CA ASN A 85 0.55 -19.29 2.15
C ASN A 85 0.01 -17.90 2.50
N ILE A 86 -0.24 -17.62 3.78
CA ILE A 86 -0.66 -16.29 4.26
C ILE A 86 0.40 -15.24 3.89
N PHE A 87 1.68 -15.50 4.15
CA PHE A 87 2.76 -14.60 3.74
C PHE A 87 2.82 -14.38 2.22
N GLY A 88 2.58 -15.43 1.42
CA GLY A 88 2.50 -15.31 -0.04
C GLY A 88 1.39 -14.37 -0.50
N ILE A 89 0.21 -14.47 0.15
CA ILE A 89 -0.94 -13.59 -0.14
C ILE A 89 -0.63 -12.15 0.25
N PHE A 90 -0.05 -11.90 1.43
CA PHE A 90 0.38 -10.56 1.85
C PHE A 90 1.41 -9.97 0.90
N ARG A 91 2.36 -10.76 0.39
CA ARG A 91 3.31 -10.30 -0.64
C ARG A 91 2.60 -9.85 -1.92
N ILE A 92 1.59 -10.58 -2.39
CA ILE A 92 0.81 -10.22 -3.58
C ILE A 92 -0.02 -8.94 -3.35
N ILE A 93 -0.55 -8.77 -2.14
CA ILE A 93 -1.28 -7.56 -1.74
C ILE A 93 -0.33 -6.36 -1.74
N LEU A 94 0.79 -6.46 -1.02
CA LEU A 94 1.72 -5.36 -0.75
C LEU A 94 2.61 -5.01 -1.94
N MET A 95 3.13 -6.00 -2.66
CA MET A 95 4.09 -5.78 -3.76
C MET A 95 3.45 -5.84 -5.15
N GLY A 96 2.21 -6.34 -5.23
CA GLY A 96 1.62 -6.71 -6.52
C GLY A 96 2.20 -8.00 -7.09
N ARG A 97 1.53 -8.53 -8.11
CA ARG A 97 2.12 -9.57 -8.95
C ARG A 97 3.25 -8.91 -9.74
N ASN A 98 4.49 -9.10 -9.32
CA ASN A 98 5.60 -9.02 -10.25
C ASN A 98 5.43 -10.21 -11.20
N ASN A 99 4.95 -9.94 -12.41
CA ASN A 99 5.21 -10.82 -13.55
C ASN A 99 6.68 -10.66 -13.95
#